data_AF-A0A8S9P930-F1
#
_entry.id   AF-A0A8S9P930-F1
#
_cell.length_a   1.000
_cell.length_b   1.000
_cell.length_c   1.000
_cell.angle_alpha   90.00
_cell.angle_beta   90.00
_cell.angle_gamma   90.00
#
_symmetry.space_group_name_H-M   'P 1'
#
loop_
_entity.id
_entity.type
_entity.pdbx_description
1 polymer ?
#
loop_
_entity_poly.entity_id
_entity_poly.type
_entity_poly.pdbx_seq_one_letter_code
_entity_poly.pdbx_strand_id
1 'polypeptide(L)'
;MSGSLMNLLSLCFKPFGRTSDNSNSEAAGSCGSGGEGKDGLLWFRDLGKYRGGEFSMAVIQANQVLEDQSQIESGNFGTFVGVYDGHGGPEAARYVCDHLFNHFRG
;
A
#
# COMPACT_ATOMS: atom_id res chain seq x y z
N MET A 1 26.52 17.62 -8.08
CA MET A 1 25.19 18.28 -8.17
C MET A 1 24.20 17.28 -8.72
N SER A 2 23.48 16.56 -7.86
CA SER A 2 22.28 15.80 -8.25
C SER A 2 21.51 15.46 -6.98
N GLY A 3 20.92 16.50 -6.38
CA GLY A 3 19.95 16.37 -5.31
C GLY A 3 18.66 16.96 -5.85
N SER A 4 17.87 16.16 -6.57
CA SER A 4 16.50 16.50 -6.96
C SER A 4 15.88 15.34 -7.73
N LEU A 5 15.34 14.33 -7.03
CA LEU A 5 14.08 13.67 -7.44
C LEU A 5 13.50 12.74 -6.35
N MET A 6 13.72 12.98 -5.06
CA MET A 6 13.10 12.18 -3.98
C MET A 6 11.78 12.76 -3.44
N ASN A 7 11.10 13.66 -4.17
CA ASN A 7 9.91 14.34 -3.67
C ASN A 7 8.61 14.18 -4.48
N LEU A 8 8.58 13.31 -5.50
CA LEU A 8 7.35 13.14 -6.30
C LEU A 8 6.54 11.88 -5.95
N LEU A 9 7.03 11.01 -5.06
CA LEU A 9 6.31 9.80 -4.64
C LEU A 9 5.61 9.95 -3.28
N SER A 10 5.67 11.12 -2.64
CA SER A 10 5.11 11.36 -1.29
C SER A 10 3.61 11.73 -1.27
N LEU A 11 2.94 11.90 -2.41
CA LEU A 11 1.55 12.39 -2.40
C LEU A 11 0.50 11.32 -2.04
N CYS A 12 0.89 10.05 -1.97
CA CYS A 12 0.07 8.97 -1.41
C CYS A 12 0.52 8.54 0.01
N PHE A 13 1.59 9.14 0.55
CA PHE A 13 2.15 8.84 1.86
C PHE A 13 2.06 10.06 2.79
N LYS A 14 0.87 10.32 3.34
CA LYS A 14 0.78 11.02 4.63
C LYS A 14 0.53 9.97 5.72
N PRO A 15 1.43 9.81 6.70
CA PRO A 15 1.04 9.20 7.96
C PRO A 15 0.19 10.23 8.70
N PHE A 16 -1.14 10.11 8.62
CA PHE A 16 -2.00 10.86 9.53
C PHE A 16 -1.93 10.18 10.90
N GLY A 17 -0.92 10.55 11.67
CA GLY A 17 -0.92 10.36 13.11
C GLY A 17 -1.24 11.68 13.79
N ARG A 18 -2.38 11.75 14.49
CA ARG A 18 -2.41 11.98 15.94
C ARG A 18 -3.83 12.08 16.50
N THR A 19 -3.92 11.51 17.69
CA THR A 19 -5.06 11.28 18.59
C THR A 19 -5.81 12.55 19.02
N SER A 20 -7.10 12.36 19.31
CA SER A 20 -7.97 13.07 20.25
C SER A 20 -8.55 14.47 19.93
N ASP A 21 -9.87 14.52 20.18
CA ASP A 21 -10.75 15.64 20.58
C ASP A 21 -11.50 16.46 19.51
N ASN A 22 -12.81 16.17 19.44
CA ASN A 22 -13.98 17.04 19.23
C ASN A 22 -13.80 18.40 18.53
N SER A 23 -14.32 18.55 17.30
CA SER A 23 -15.29 19.60 16.89
C SER A 23 -15.40 19.75 15.36
N ASN A 24 -16.61 20.08 14.93
CA ASN A 24 -17.07 20.43 13.59
C ASN A 24 -16.05 21.17 12.70
N SER A 25 -15.80 20.67 11.49
CA SER A 25 -15.58 21.52 10.30
C SER A 25 -15.68 20.73 8.99
N GLU A 26 -16.68 21.11 8.20
CA GLU A 26 -16.86 20.83 6.78
C GLU A 26 -15.62 21.25 5.96
N ALA A 27 -15.08 20.39 5.10
CA ALA A 27 -14.48 20.79 3.81
C ALA A 27 -14.01 19.60 2.96
N ALA A 28 -14.62 19.50 1.77
CA ALA A 28 -13.98 19.20 0.49
C ALA A 28 -13.31 17.82 0.26
N GLY A 29 -14.11 16.91 -0.30
CA GLY A 29 -13.76 16.10 -1.49
C GLY A 29 -12.47 15.29 -1.48
N SER A 30 -12.57 13.99 -1.19
CA SER A 30 -11.73 12.98 -1.83
C SER A 30 -12.50 11.67 -1.97
N CYS A 31 -12.61 11.21 -3.20
CA CYS A 31 -13.22 9.95 -3.58
C CYS A 31 -12.56 8.75 -2.87
N GLY A 32 -13.40 7.77 -2.50
CA GLY A 32 -13.12 6.64 -1.62
C GLY A 32 -11.70 6.05 -1.71
N SER A 33 -10.97 6.15 -0.60
CA SER A 33 -9.74 5.40 -0.35
C SER A 33 -9.95 4.65 0.95
N GLY A 34 -10.11 3.33 0.86
CA GLY A 34 -10.15 2.45 2.02
C GLY A 34 -8.88 2.61 2.87
N GLY A 35 -9.00 2.49 4.18
CA GLY A 35 -7.88 2.64 5.10
C GLY A 35 -6.87 1.50 4.97
N GLU A 36 -5.60 1.79 5.28
CA GLU A 36 -4.59 0.77 5.52
C GLU A 36 -4.41 0.59 7.03
N GLY A 37 -4.35 -0.65 7.49
CA GLY A 37 -4.26 -0.99 8.90
C GLY A 37 -3.29 -2.13 9.16
N LYS A 38 -2.79 -2.19 10.40
CA LYS A 38 -1.95 -3.29 10.89
C LYS A 38 -2.38 -3.67 12.30
N ASP A 39 -2.73 -4.93 12.50
CA ASP A 39 -3.08 -5.51 13.79
C ASP A 39 -2.24 -6.78 14.04
N GLY A 40 -1.19 -6.65 14.85
CA GLY A 40 -0.23 -7.73 15.06
C GLY A 40 0.45 -8.19 13.76
N LEU A 41 0.16 -9.43 13.36
CA LEU A 41 0.63 -10.08 12.12
C LEU A 41 -0.37 -9.96 10.97
N LEU A 42 -1.45 -9.21 11.14
CA LEU A 42 -2.36 -8.82 10.07
C LEU A 42 -1.94 -7.45 9.54
N TRP A 43 -1.72 -7.36 8.24
CA TRP A 43 -1.73 -6.10 7.51
C TRP A 43 -2.89 -6.14 6.52
N PHE A 44 -3.62 -5.05 6.38
CA PHE A 44 -4.74 -5.01 5.46
C PHE A 44 -4.91 -3.63 4.84
N ARG A 45 -5.58 -3.63 3.70
CA ARG A 45 -6.06 -2.46 2.99
C ARG A 45 -7.53 -2.68 2.67
N ASP A 46 -8.36 -1.79 3.18
CA ASP A 46 -9.80 -1.83 2.92
C ASP A 46 -10.12 -1.69 1.44
N LEU A 47 -11.37 -1.98 1.09
CA LEU A 47 -11.85 -1.87 -0.27
C LEU A 47 -11.61 -0.47 -0.84
N GLY A 48 -10.81 -0.41 -1.90
CA GLY A 48 -10.50 0.81 -2.65
C GLY A 48 -10.95 0.70 -4.09
N LYS A 49 -11.18 1.84 -4.73
CA LYS A 49 -11.51 1.92 -6.16
C LYS A 49 -10.23 2.05 -7.00
N TYR A 50 -10.07 1.17 -7.96
CA TYR A 50 -8.97 1.14 -8.92
C TYR A 50 -9.54 1.12 -10.34
N ARG A 51 -8.73 1.39 -11.38
CA ARG A 51 -9.23 1.46 -12.76
C ARG A 51 -9.86 0.15 -13.26
N GLY A 52 -9.51 -0.99 -12.66
CA GLY A 52 -10.05 -2.31 -12.98
C GLY A 52 -11.21 -2.78 -12.10
N GLY A 53 -11.71 -1.96 -11.17
CA GLY A 53 -12.76 -2.35 -10.22
C GLY A 53 -12.41 -2.01 -8.77
N GLU A 54 -13.07 -2.68 -7.83
CA GLU A 54 -12.86 -2.48 -6.40
C GLU A 54 -12.03 -3.63 -5.83
N PHE A 55 -10.99 -3.30 -5.06
CA PHE A 55 -10.06 -4.28 -4.51
C PHE A 55 -9.75 -3.97 -3.05
N SER A 56 -9.68 -5.00 -2.23
CA SER A 56 -9.13 -4.97 -0.87
C SER A 56 -7.95 -5.94 -0.80
N MET A 57 -7.12 -5.80 0.23
CA MET A 57 -6.01 -6.73 0.49
C MET A 57 -5.91 -7.02 1.98
N ALA A 58 -5.46 -8.23 2.29
CA ALA A 58 -5.07 -8.60 3.64
C ALA A 58 -3.94 -9.63 3.54
N VAL A 59 -2.95 -9.48 4.41
CA VAL A 59 -1.85 -10.40 4.62
C VAL A 59 -1.88 -10.78 6.08
N ILE A 60 -2.11 -12.06 6.38
CA ILE A 60 -2.10 -12.58 7.74
C ILE A 60 -1.14 -13.76 7.81
N GLN A 61 -0.16 -13.64 8.71
CA GLN A 61 0.88 -14.65 8.83
C GLN A 61 0.58 -15.65 9.96
N ALA A 62 0.93 -16.92 9.74
CA ALA A 62 0.98 -17.97 10.77
C ALA A 62 2.34 -18.09 11.49
N ASN A 63 3.40 -17.42 11.01
CA ASN A 63 4.76 -17.47 11.59
C ASN A 63 5.04 -16.28 12.53
N GLN A 64 6.19 -16.29 13.21
CA GLN A 64 6.61 -15.24 14.16
C GLN A 64 6.90 -13.88 13.51
N VAL A 65 7.21 -13.85 12.21
CA VAL A 65 7.54 -12.64 11.43
C VAL A 65 6.58 -12.57 10.26
N LEU A 66 6.22 -11.38 9.81
CA LEU A 66 5.44 -11.18 8.59
C LEU A 66 6.39 -11.17 7.36
N GLU A 67 6.52 -12.34 6.73
CA GLU A 67 7.33 -12.62 5.54
C GLU A 67 6.58 -12.32 4.24
N ASP A 68 5.28 -12.60 4.20
CA ASP A 68 4.44 -12.39 3.02
C ASP A 68 4.28 -10.91 2.68
N GLN A 69 4.24 -10.60 1.38
CA GLN A 69 4.05 -9.24 0.88
C GLN A 69 2.91 -9.20 -0.14
N SER A 70 2.30 -8.04 -0.29
CA SER A 70 1.30 -7.81 -1.34
C SER A 70 1.34 -6.37 -1.81
N GLN A 71 0.94 -6.15 -3.07
CA GLN A 71 0.82 -4.80 -3.63
C GLN A 71 -0.31 -4.71 -4.62
N ILE A 72 -0.91 -3.52 -4.70
CA ILE A 72 -1.86 -3.18 -5.73
C ILE A 72 -1.49 -1.83 -6.34
N GLU A 73 -1.36 -1.82 -7.65
CA GLU A 73 -0.93 -0.66 -8.42
C GLU A 73 -1.88 -0.45 -9.58
N SER A 74 -2.51 0.72 -9.67
CA SER A 74 -3.44 1.01 -10.76
C SER A 74 -2.84 2.05 -11.70
N GLY A 75 -2.70 1.66 -12.97
CA GLY A 75 -2.18 2.50 -14.04
C GLY A 75 -3.23 2.77 -15.11
N ASN A 76 -2.85 3.54 -16.13
CA ASN A 76 -3.79 3.93 -17.18
C ASN A 76 -4.36 2.76 -17.99
N PHE A 77 -3.61 1.66 -18.06
CA PHE A 77 -3.89 0.50 -18.92
C PHE A 77 -4.35 -0.74 -18.15
N GLY A 78 -4.45 -0.66 -16.82
CA GLY A 78 -4.83 -1.81 -16.02
C GLY A 78 -4.50 -1.66 -14.54
N THR A 79 -4.80 -2.72 -13.79
CA THR A 79 -4.45 -2.82 -12.37
C THR A 79 -3.51 -4.03 -12.21
N PHE A 80 -2.34 -3.78 -11.64
CA PHE A 80 -1.38 -4.79 -11.25
C PHE A 80 -1.65 -5.21 -9.81
N VAL A 81 -1.72 -6.52 -9.59
CA VAL A 81 -1.96 -7.13 -8.28
C VAL A 81 -0.83 -8.13 -8.05
N GLY A 82 -0.06 -7.92 -6.98
CA GLY A 82 1.04 -8.79 -6.57
C GLY A 82 0.74 -9.44 -5.23
N VAL A 83 0.96 -10.76 -5.14
CA VAL A 83 0.91 -11.55 -3.90
C VAL A 83 2.19 -12.37 -3.86
N TYR A 84 2.96 -12.23 -2.78
CA TYR A 84 4.29 -12.78 -2.65
C TYR A 84 4.38 -13.59 -1.35
N ASP A 85 4.49 -14.91 -1.49
CA ASP A 85 4.71 -15.85 -0.39
C ASP A 85 6.19 -15.80 0.05
N GLY A 86 6.43 -15.37 1.28
CA GLY A 86 7.77 -15.23 1.84
C GLY A 86 8.15 -16.46 2.67
N HIS A 87 9.35 -17.00 2.45
CA HIS A 87 9.87 -18.12 3.23
C HIS A 87 11.34 -17.96 3.59
N GLY A 88 11.67 -18.18 4.87
CA GLY A 88 13.05 -18.08 5.36
C GLY A 88 13.52 -16.64 5.56
N GLY A 89 12.57 -15.73 5.80
CA GLY A 89 12.78 -14.28 5.92
C GLY A 89 11.92 -13.46 4.93
N PRO A 90 11.58 -12.19 5.28
CA PRO A 90 10.78 -11.31 4.42
C PRO A 90 11.54 -10.74 3.20
N GLU A 91 12.86 -10.91 3.13
CA GLU A 91 13.74 -10.15 2.26
C GLU A 91 13.45 -10.36 0.77
N ALA A 92 13.25 -11.62 0.36
CA ALA A 92 12.99 -11.95 -1.03
C ALA A 92 11.61 -11.44 -1.48
N ALA A 93 10.56 -11.74 -0.71
CA ALA A 93 9.19 -11.29 -1.00
C ALA A 93 9.12 -9.74 -1.05
N ARG A 94 9.78 -9.08 -0.10
CA ARG A 94 9.89 -7.62 -0.05
C ARG A 94 10.65 -7.05 -1.25
N TYR A 95 11.78 -7.64 -1.61
CA TYR A 95 12.53 -7.20 -2.78
C TYR A 95 11.67 -7.27 -4.05
N VAL A 96 10.94 -8.36 -4.26
CA VAL A 96 10.04 -8.49 -5.42
C VAL A 96 8.93 -7.44 -5.36
N CYS A 97 8.29 -7.26 -4.20
CA CYS A 97 7.23 -6.26 -4.00
C CYS A 97 7.70 -4.81 -4.30
N ASP A 98 8.93 -4.46 -3.92
CA ASP A 98 9.45 -3.11 -4.11
C ASP A 98 9.88 -2.84 -5.58
N HIS A 99 10.22 -3.87 -6.35
CA HIS A 99 10.90 -3.72 -7.64
C HIS A 99 10.11 -4.23 -8.84
N LEU A 100 9.29 -5.28 -8.71
CA LEU A 100 8.69 -5.97 -9.85
C LEU A 100 7.80 -5.04 -10.68
N PHE A 101 6.96 -4.23 -10.04
CA PHE A 101 6.07 -3.33 -10.76
C PHE A 101 6.81 -2.29 -11.60
N ASN A 102 7.95 -1.80 -11.11
CA ASN A 102 8.76 -0.81 -11.84
C ASN A 102 9.29 -1.35 -13.17
N HIS A 103 9.41 -2.67 -13.33
CA HIS A 103 9.80 -3.29 -14.60
C HIS A 103 8.64 -3.35 -15.62
N PHE A 104 7.40 -3.15 -15.20
CA PHE A 104 6.23 -3.01 -16.08
C PHE A 104 5.91 -1.55 -16.41
N ARG A 105 6.47 -0.60 -15.66
CA ARG A 105 6.39 0.84 -15.91
C ARG A 105 7.48 1.23 -16.90
N GLY A 106 7.25 1.00 -18.19
CA GLY A 106 8.12 1.51 -19.26
C GLY A 106 8.29 3.02 -19.22
#